data_AF-A0ABD2ZZT4-F1
#
_entry.id   AF-A0ABD2ZZT4-F1
#
_cell.length_a   1.000
_cell.length_b   1.000
_cell.length_c   1.000
_cell.angle_alpha   90.00
_cell.angle_beta   90.00
_cell.angle_gamma   90.00
#
_symmetry.space_group_name_H-M   'P 1'
#
loop_
_entity.id
_entity.type
_entity.pdbx_description
1 polymer ?
#
loop_
_entity_poly.entity_id
_entity_poly.type
_entity_poly.pdbx_seq_one_letter_code
_entity_poly.pdbx_strand_id
1 'polypeptide(L)'
;MVKLEASHHPVISYRPIRPSDLEVLEKIHGDLFPIRYETEFFHNVVNGRDIVSWGAVDRNRPNGQSDELIGFLTARIVIAKESEIEDLLRFDSSKSDQTLVYILTLGVVESYRNFGIASSLIREVIKYTANIPTCRAVYLHVISYNNPAILLYKKMSFQCVRRLNAFYFINGQHYDSYLFVYYVNGGRSPCSPLELIMLLVTYVKSGYKLVASRLWKNEDKKFSKWPKCKESGSLLPMTQNKRILIADGGGGGGGGGGQFI
;
A
#
# COMPACT_ATOMS: atom_id res chain seq x y z
N MET A 1 2.94 -5.17 -45.88
CA MET A 1 3.29 -3.88 -45.23
C MET A 1 3.12 -4.08 -43.73
N VAL A 2 4.21 -4.34 -42.99
CA VAL A 2 4.13 -4.58 -41.55
C VAL A 2 4.01 -3.23 -40.85
N LYS A 3 2.90 -3.00 -40.17
CA LYS A 3 2.74 -1.84 -39.28
C LYS A 3 3.57 -2.13 -38.03
N LEU A 4 4.70 -1.45 -37.86
CA LEU A 4 5.36 -1.41 -36.56
C LEU A 4 4.42 -0.67 -35.61
N GLU A 5 3.77 -1.42 -34.72
CA GLU A 5 3.18 -0.85 -33.51
C GLU A 5 4.33 -0.24 -32.71
N ALA A 6 4.46 1.08 -32.75
CA ALA A 6 5.45 1.80 -31.96
C ALA A 6 5.20 1.49 -30.48
N SER A 7 6.25 1.16 -29.73
CA SER A 7 6.13 0.76 -28.33
C SER A 7 5.55 1.91 -27.51
N HIS A 8 4.25 1.81 -27.19
CA HIS A 8 3.55 2.85 -26.45
C HIS A 8 4.15 2.96 -25.04
N HIS A 9 4.82 4.07 -24.77
CA HIS A 9 5.42 4.37 -23.48
C HIS A 9 4.54 5.40 -22.77
N PRO A 10 3.64 4.96 -21.87
CA PRO A 10 2.65 5.84 -21.27
C PRO A 10 3.29 6.77 -20.23
N VAL A 11 2.91 8.04 -20.24
CA VAL A 11 3.42 9.08 -19.34
C VAL A 11 2.31 9.44 -18.35
N ILE A 12 2.27 8.69 -17.25
CA ILE A 12 1.19 8.76 -16.27
C ILE A 12 1.27 10.05 -15.45
N SER A 13 0.21 10.84 -15.50
CA SER A 13 0.00 12.06 -14.71
C SER A 13 -1.20 11.86 -13.78
N TYR A 14 -1.16 12.43 -12.58
CA TYR A 14 -2.22 12.32 -11.57
C TYR A 14 -2.80 13.71 -11.30
N ARG A 15 -4.13 13.81 -11.26
CA ARG A 15 -4.87 15.06 -11.00
C ARG A 15 -6.16 14.79 -10.23
N PRO A 16 -6.79 15.79 -9.60
CA PRO A 16 -8.17 15.65 -9.15
C PRO A 16 -9.12 15.28 -10.30
N ILE A 17 -10.21 14.58 -9.96
CA ILE A 17 -11.33 14.37 -10.89
C ILE A 17 -12.12 15.68 -11.02
N ARG A 18 -12.72 15.91 -12.18
CA ARG A 18 -13.39 17.16 -12.59
C ARG A 18 -14.77 16.88 -13.20
N PRO A 19 -15.68 17.87 -13.31
CA PRO A 19 -16.97 17.71 -14.00
C PRO A 19 -16.87 17.18 -15.44
N SER A 20 -15.77 17.49 -16.14
CA SER A 20 -15.46 16.96 -17.49
C SER A 20 -15.25 15.46 -17.56
N ASP A 21 -15.00 14.81 -16.41
CA ASP A 21 -14.65 13.39 -16.36
C ASP A 21 -15.89 12.49 -16.16
N LEU A 22 -17.10 13.05 -16.06
CA LEU A 22 -18.31 12.32 -15.65
C LEU A 22 -18.59 11.07 -16.52
N GLU A 23 -18.71 11.25 -17.84
CA GLU A 23 -19.04 10.17 -18.77
C GLU A 23 -17.99 9.05 -18.77
N VAL A 24 -16.70 9.42 -18.72
CA VAL A 24 -15.60 8.44 -18.69
C VAL A 24 -15.48 7.76 -17.32
N LEU A 25 -15.81 8.46 -16.23
CA LEU A 25 -15.85 7.88 -14.89
C LEU A 25 -16.98 6.86 -14.76
N GLU A 26 -18.19 7.19 -15.20
CA GLU A 26 -19.34 6.28 -15.23
C GLU A 26 -19.07 5.04 -16.09
N LYS A 27 -18.55 5.26 -17.31
CA LYS A 27 -18.16 4.19 -18.22
C LYS A 27 -17.15 3.23 -17.59
N ILE A 28 -16.02 3.74 -17.10
CA ILE A 28 -14.96 2.87 -16.53
C ILE A 28 -15.45 2.18 -15.24
N HIS A 29 -16.36 2.78 -14.46
CA HIS A 29 -17.02 2.03 -13.38
C HIS A 29 -17.88 0.89 -13.90
N GLY A 30 -18.68 1.12 -14.95
CA GLY A 30 -19.50 0.10 -15.60
C GLY A 30 -18.71 -1.03 -16.27
N ASP A 31 -17.48 -0.74 -16.72
CA ASP A 31 -16.54 -1.70 -17.31
C ASP A 31 -15.73 -2.49 -16.26
N LEU A 32 -15.43 -1.88 -15.10
CA LEU A 32 -14.56 -2.48 -14.07
C LEU A 32 -15.28 -3.12 -12.88
N PHE A 33 -16.51 -2.70 -12.56
CA PHE A 33 -17.22 -3.14 -11.35
C PHE A 33 -18.54 -3.86 -11.68
N PRO A 34 -18.81 -5.02 -11.06
CA PRO A 34 -20.09 -5.71 -11.20
C PRO A 34 -21.22 -5.06 -10.37
N ILE A 35 -20.88 -4.10 -9.50
CA ILE A 35 -21.80 -3.33 -8.67
C ILE A 35 -22.12 -2.03 -9.39
N ARG A 36 -23.41 -1.70 -9.50
CA ARG A 36 -23.87 -0.42 -10.07
C ARG A 36 -23.96 0.62 -8.95
N TYR A 37 -23.54 1.84 -9.27
CA TYR A 37 -23.65 3.03 -8.43
C TYR A 37 -24.68 3.98 -9.07
N GLU A 38 -25.35 4.78 -8.26
CA GLU A 38 -26.33 5.76 -8.74
C GLU A 38 -25.64 6.98 -9.38
N THR A 39 -26.30 7.64 -10.33
CA THR A 39 -25.78 8.86 -10.99
C THR A 39 -25.37 9.95 -10.00
N GLU A 40 -26.06 10.06 -8.86
CA GLU A 40 -25.74 11.00 -7.79
C GLU A 40 -24.38 10.71 -7.13
N PHE A 41 -23.93 9.44 -7.05
CA PHE A 41 -22.56 9.13 -6.60
C PHE A 41 -21.54 9.78 -7.53
N PHE A 42 -21.70 9.63 -8.85
CA PHE A 42 -20.77 10.19 -9.83
C PHE A 42 -20.81 11.72 -9.84
N HIS A 43 -21.99 12.35 -9.76
CA HIS A 43 -22.11 13.79 -9.58
C HIS A 43 -21.39 14.29 -8.32
N ASN A 44 -21.44 13.57 -7.21
CA ASN A 44 -20.70 13.95 -6.00
C ASN A 44 -19.18 13.77 -6.15
N VAL A 45 -18.71 12.71 -6.82
CA VAL A 45 -17.28 12.49 -7.13
C VAL A 45 -16.70 13.65 -7.98
N VAL A 46 -17.39 14.04 -9.05
CA VAL A 46 -16.85 15.02 -10.03
C VAL A 46 -16.97 16.47 -9.57
N ASN A 47 -17.89 16.76 -8.63
CA ASN A 47 -18.05 18.08 -8.02
C ASN A 47 -17.35 18.21 -6.64
N GLY A 48 -16.68 17.16 -6.15
CA GLY A 48 -15.95 17.18 -4.87
C GLY A 48 -16.84 17.27 -3.63
N ARG A 49 -18.09 16.80 -3.70
CA ARG A 49 -19.07 16.85 -2.61
C ARG A 49 -18.95 15.60 -1.75
N ASP A 50 -18.49 15.76 -0.51
CA ASP A 50 -18.26 14.69 0.48
C ASP A 50 -17.42 13.49 -0.01
N ILE A 51 -16.70 13.68 -1.12
CA ILE A 51 -15.85 12.68 -1.77
C ILE A 51 -14.62 13.42 -2.30
N VAL A 52 -13.44 12.96 -1.87
CA VAL A 52 -12.15 13.35 -2.45
C VAL A 52 -11.71 12.31 -3.47
N SER A 53 -11.15 12.78 -4.58
CA SER A 53 -10.99 11.95 -5.78
C SER A 53 -9.72 12.28 -6.56
N TRP A 54 -9.05 11.23 -7.03
CA TRP A 54 -7.83 11.31 -7.85
C TRP A 54 -8.02 10.50 -9.13
N GLY A 55 -7.77 11.13 -10.27
CA GLY A 55 -7.69 10.50 -11.58
C GLY A 55 -6.25 10.33 -12.04
N ALA A 56 -5.97 9.25 -12.75
CA ALA A 56 -4.75 9.03 -13.52
C ALA A 56 -5.07 9.19 -15.01
N VAL A 57 -4.19 9.89 -15.74
CA VAL A 57 -4.29 10.13 -17.19
C VAL A 57 -2.94 9.83 -17.85
N ASP A 58 -2.93 9.44 -19.12
CA ASP A 58 -1.70 9.20 -19.90
C ASP A 58 -1.45 10.33 -20.90
N ARG A 59 -0.41 11.13 -20.63
CA ARG A 59 -0.06 12.30 -21.44
C ARG A 59 0.42 11.95 -22.86
N ASN A 60 0.83 10.71 -23.11
CA ASN A 60 1.27 10.24 -24.42
C ASN A 60 0.15 9.61 -25.26
N ARG A 61 -1.11 9.56 -24.79
CA ARG A 61 -2.21 9.00 -25.58
C ARG A 61 -2.37 9.72 -26.93
N PRO A 62 -2.51 8.99 -28.05
CA PRO A 62 -2.79 9.58 -29.35
C PRO A 62 -4.20 10.20 -29.42
N ASN A 63 -4.53 10.81 -30.55
CA ASN A 63 -5.88 11.29 -30.89
C ASN A 63 -6.47 12.32 -29.90
N GLY A 64 -5.64 13.02 -29.12
CA GLY A 64 -6.07 14.04 -28.16
C GLY A 64 -6.61 13.49 -26.83
N GLN A 65 -6.58 12.17 -26.60
CA GLN A 65 -7.09 11.54 -25.38
C GLN A 65 -6.14 11.67 -24.17
N SER A 66 -5.28 12.69 -24.15
CA SER A 66 -4.16 12.84 -23.21
C SER A 66 -4.53 13.47 -21.84
N ASP A 67 -5.81 13.80 -21.62
CA ASP A 67 -6.38 14.08 -20.29
C ASP A 67 -7.58 13.17 -19.96
N GLU A 68 -7.83 12.11 -20.74
CA GLU A 68 -8.86 11.09 -20.49
C GLU A 68 -8.41 10.18 -19.31
N LEU A 69 -9.35 9.82 -18.42
CA LEU A 69 -9.07 8.94 -17.30
C LEU A 69 -8.72 7.52 -17.76
N ILE A 70 -7.62 6.98 -17.23
CA ILE A 70 -7.20 5.58 -17.35
C ILE A 70 -7.24 4.83 -16.00
N GLY A 71 -7.50 5.55 -14.92
CA GLY A 71 -7.69 5.00 -13.60
C GLY A 71 -8.13 6.09 -12.62
N PHE A 72 -8.68 5.68 -11.50
CA PHE A 72 -9.21 6.58 -10.48
C PHE A 72 -9.17 5.96 -9.09
N LEU A 73 -9.27 6.81 -8.08
CA LEU A 73 -9.58 6.45 -6.71
C LEU A 73 -10.53 7.50 -6.12
N THR A 74 -11.66 7.05 -5.59
CA THR A 74 -12.63 7.91 -4.87
C THR A 74 -12.68 7.51 -3.40
N ALA A 75 -12.66 8.47 -2.48
CA ALA A 75 -12.70 8.22 -1.04
C ALA A 75 -13.48 9.29 -0.27
N ARG A 76 -14.03 8.93 0.90
CA ARG A 76 -14.80 9.84 1.78
C ARG A 76 -14.16 9.93 3.16
N ILE A 77 -14.19 11.11 3.77
CA ILE A 77 -13.88 11.28 5.20
C ILE A 77 -15.11 10.86 6.00
N VAL A 78 -14.91 10.01 7.00
CA VAL A 78 -15.96 9.49 7.90
C VAL A 78 -15.59 9.82 9.35
N ILE A 79 -16.57 10.23 10.17
CA ILE A 79 -16.36 10.40 11.62
C ILE A 79 -16.14 9.02 12.24
N ALA A 80 -15.07 8.85 13.02
CA ALA A 80 -14.61 7.51 13.37
C ALA A 80 -15.59 6.75 14.30
N LYS A 81 -16.37 7.49 15.10
CA LYS A 81 -17.48 6.98 15.93
C LYS A 81 -18.72 6.54 15.15
N GLU A 82 -18.82 6.92 13.88
CA GLU A 82 -19.94 6.59 12.99
C GLU A 82 -19.55 5.47 12.01
N SER A 83 -18.38 4.86 12.22
CA SER A 83 -17.83 3.83 11.33
C SER A 83 -18.00 2.42 11.89
N GLU A 84 -18.18 1.46 10.98
CA GLU A 84 -18.22 0.01 11.27
C GLU A 84 -16.90 -0.58 11.81
N ILE A 85 -15.88 0.27 11.97
CA ILE A 85 -14.54 -0.08 12.46
C ILE A 85 -14.15 0.69 13.73
N GLU A 86 -15.09 1.33 14.42
CA GLU A 86 -14.84 2.01 15.71
C GLU A 86 -14.16 1.04 16.71
N ASP A 87 -14.59 -0.22 16.75
CA ASP A 87 -14.02 -1.28 17.60
C ASP A 87 -12.58 -1.64 17.23
N LEU A 88 -12.14 -1.38 15.99
CA LEU A 88 -10.81 -1.70 15.46
C LEU A 88 -9.80 -0.55 15.61
N LEU A 89 -10.09 0.43 16.46
CA LEU A 89 -9.28 1.62 16.66
C LEU A 89 -9.09 1.93 18.15
N ARG A 90 -7.83 1.97 18.61
CA ARG A 90 -7.51 2.47 19.96
C ARG A 90 -7.63 3.99 20.01
N PHE A 91 -8.84 4.49 20.22
CA PHE A 91 -9.07 5.91 20.49
C PHE A 91 -8.70 6.30 21.92
N ASP A 92 -8.14 7.49 22.04
CA ASP A 92 -8.27 8.31 23.24
C ASP A 92 -9.73 8.77 23.36
N SER A 93 -10.47 8.27 24.35
CA SER A 93 -11.90 8.51 24.50
C SER A 93 -12.27 9.98 24.77
N SER A 94 -11.28 10.82 25.10
CA SER A 94 -11.47 12.28 25.23
C SER A 94 -11.58 13.02 23.89
N LYS A 95 -11.27 12.36 22.76
CA LYS A 95 -11.18 12.97 21.42
C LYS A 95 -12.24 12.41 20.48
N SER A 96 -13.38 13.10 20.41
CA SER A 96 -14.53 12.75 19.55
C SER A 96 -14.43 13.25 18.11
N ASP A 97 -13.44 14.08 17.80
CA ASP A 97 -13.17 14.73 16.50
C ASP A 97 -12.43 13.84 15.50
N GLN A 98 -12.14 12.59 15.87
CA GLN A 98 -11.29 11.70 15.10
C GLN A 98 -12.00 11.18 13.85
N THR A 99 -11.24 11.08 12.75
CA THR A 99 -11.76 10.76 11.41
C THR A 99 -11.05 9.57 10.80
N LEU A 100 -11.63 9.07 9.71
CA LEU A 100 -11.13 7.98 8.88
C LEU A 100 -11.31 8.34 7.42
N VAL A 101 -10.55 7.71 6.53
CA VAL A 101 -10.80 7.79 5.08
C VAL A 101 -11.21 6.42 4.55
N TYR A 102 -12.47 6.33 4.10
CA TYR A 102 -13.00 5.14 3.44
C TYR A 102 -12.74 5.25 1.93
N ILE A 103 -11.99 4.31 1.35
CA ILE A 103 -11.86 4.21 -0.11
C ILE A 103 -13.11 3.54 -0.65
N LEU A 104 -13.87 4.29 -1.45
CA LEU A 104 -15.14 3.89 -2.04
C LEU A 104 -14.92 3.04 -3.30
N THR A 105 -14.04 3.49 -4.19
CA THR A 105 -13.68 2.79 -5.43
C THR A 105 -12.22 3.03 -5.81
N LEU A 106 -11.60 2.05 -6.46
CA LEU A 106 -10.25 2.11 -7.03
C LEU A 106 -10.23 1.30 -8.32
N GLY A 107 -10.05 1.97 -9.46
CA GLY A 107 -10.07 1.34 -10.78
C GLY A 107 -8.87 1.72 -11.64
N VAL A 108 -8.43 0.80 -12.49
CA VAL A 108 -7.48 1.05 -13.60
C VAL A 108 -7.95 0.25 -14.81
N VAL A 109 -8.05 0.91 -15.98
CA VAL A 109 -8.47 0.25 -17.22
C VAL A 109 -7.48 -0.85 -17.60
N GLU A 110 -7.96 -1.93 -18.22
CA GLU A 110 -7.20 -3.17 -18.34
C GLU A 110 -5.83 -3.03 -19.04
N SER A 111 -5.77 -2.25 -20.12
CA SER A 111 -4.53 -1.96 -20.86
C SER A 111 -3.50 -1.12 -20.10
N TYR A 112 -3.84 -0.58 -18.93
CA TYR A 112 -2.97 0.20 -18.06
C TYR A 112 -2.76 -0.45 -16.67
N ARG A 113 -3.28 -1.67 -16.44
CA ARG A 113 -2.93 -2.47 -15.25
C ARG A 113 -1.44 -2.84 -15.26
N ASN A 114 -0.91 -3.24 -14.11
CA ASN A 114 0.51 -3.55 -13.88
C ASN A 114 1.53 -2.39 -14.04
N PHE A 115 1.18 -1.25 -14.64
CA PHE A 115 2.01 -0.02 -14.67
C PHE A 115 2.12 0.71 -13.30
N GLY A 116 1.72 0.08 -12.19
CA GLY A 116 1.83 0.61 -10.83
C GLY A 116 0.85 1.74 -10.48
N ILE A 117 -0.07 2.11 -11.38
CA ILE A 117 -1.00 3.24 -11.25
C ILE A 117 -1.84 3.15 -9.96
N ALA A 118 -2.45 1.98 -9.70
CA ALA A 118 -3.26 1.77 -8.50
C ALA A 118 -2.44 1.95 -7.20
N SER A 119 -1.18 1.52 -7.18
CA SER A 119 -0.28 1.76 -6.06
C SER A 119 0.08 3.25 -5.88
N SER A 120 0.13 4.04 -6.96
CA SER A 120 0.34 5.49 -6.88
C SER A 120 -0.90 6.23 -6.39
N LEU A 121 -2.09 5.84 -6.84
CA LEU A 121 -3.36 6.38 -6.35
C LEU A 121 -3.51 6.15 -4.83
N ILE A 122 -3.21 4.92 -4.35
CA ILE A 122 -3.19 4.62 -2.90
C ILE A 122 -2.15 5.48 -2.16
N ARG A 123 -0.97 5.77 -2.75
CA ARG A 123 0.02 6.67 -2.14
C ARG A 123 -0.48 8.10 -2.00
N GLU A 124 -1.19 8.64 -2.99
CA GLU A 124 -1.77 9.99 -2.90
C GLU A 124 -2.86 10.07 -1.81
N VAL A 125 -3.66 9.02 -1.61
CA VAL A 125 -4.60 8.94 -0.47
C VAL A 125 -3.87 8.93 0.88
N ILE A 126 -2.85 8.08 1.04
CA ILE A 126 -2.08 7.99 2.29
C ILE A 126 -1.42 9.35 2.60
N LYS A 127 -0.81 9.98 1.59
CA LYS A 127 -0.22 11.33 1.65
C LYS A 127 -1.26 12.40 1.98
N TYR A 128 -2.47 12.31 1.44
CA TYR A 128 -3.59 13.18 1.81
C TYR A 128 -3.98 13.02 3.28
N THR A 129 -4.10 11.77 3.78
CA THR A 129 -4.43 11.54 5.21
C THR A 129 -3.34 11.99 6.19
N ALA A 130 -2.07 12.01 5.78
CA ALA A 130 -0.99 12.56 6.59
C ALA A 130 -1.16 14.08 6.88
N ASN A 131 -1.92 14.79 6.03
CA ASN A 131 -2.24 16.22 6.22
C ASN A 131 -3.52 16.45 7.04
N ILE A 132 -4.16 15.39 7.58
CA ILE A 132 -5.39 15.49 8.40
C ILE A 132 -5.06 15.00 9.83
N PRO A 133 -4.74 15.89 10.78
CA PRO A 133 -4.29 15.50 12.13
C PRO A 133 -5.30 14.66 12.94
N THR A 134 -6.59 14.72 12.59
CA THR A 134 -7.65 13.92 13.22
C THR A 134 -7.82 12.53 12.60
N CYS A 135 -7.29 12.29 11.40
CA CYS A 135 -7.45 11.02 10.68
C CYS A 135 -6.59 9.92 11.32
N ARG A 136 -7.15 8.73 11.56
CA ARG A 136 -6.46 7.60 12.23
C ARG A 136 -6.25 6.36 11.37
N ALA A 137 -7.02 6.17 10.31
CA ALA A 137 -6.79 5.11 9.33
C ALA A 137 -7.42 5.41 7.96
N VAL A 138 -6.84 4.81 6.93
CA VAL A 138 -7.50 4.54 5.65
C VAL A 138 -8.10 3.13 5.73
N TYR A 139 -9.34 2.93 5.30
CA TYR A 139 -9.95 1.60 5.25
C TYR A 139 -10.78 1.39 3.98
N LEU A 140 -11.05 0.12 3.66
CA LEU A 140 -11.76 -0.27 2.45
C LEU A 140 -12.30 -1.70 2.54
N HIS A 141 -13.26 -2.00 1.67
CA HIS A 141 -13.74 -3.35 1.40
C HIS A 141 -13.24 -3.89 0.07
N VAL A 142 -12.95 -5.19 0.03
CA VAL A 142 -12.59 -5.91 -1.20
C VAL A 142 -13.33 -7.24 -1.26
N ILE A 143 -13.98 -7.52 -2.38
CA ILE A 143 -14.72 -8.76 -2.58
C ILE A 143 -13.79 -9.97 -2.57
N SER A 144 -14.21 -11.03 -1.87
CA SER A 144 -13.35 -12.16 -1.46
C SER A 144 -12.64 -12.91 -2.59
N TYR A 145 -13.18 -12.91 -3.81
CA TYR A 145 -12.54 -13.53 -4.97
C TYR A 145 -11.54 -12.62 -5.72
N ASN A 146 -11.46 -11.32 -5.38
CA ASN A 146 -10.56 -10.37 -6.05
C ASN A 146 -9.13 -10.47 -5.50
N ASN A 147 -8.43 -11.53 -5.92
CA ASN A 147 -7.04 -11.79 -5.55
C ASN A 147 -6.05 -10.67 -5.93
N PRO A 148 -6.10 -10.03 -7.12
CA PRO A 148 -5.21 -8.91 -7.45
C PRO A 148 -5.31 -7.75 -6.46
N ALA A 149 -6.53 -7.33 -6.13
CA ALA A 149 -6.78 -6.27 -5.17
C ALA A 149 -6.32 -6.67 -3.75
N ILE A 150 -6.63 -7.89 -3.30
CA ILE A 150 -6.16 -8.44 -2.02
C ILE A 150 -4.62 -8.44 -1.94
N LEU A 151 -3.92 -8.76 -3.03
CA LEU A 151 -2.46 -8.71 -3.11
C LEU A 151 -1.92 -7.28 -3.17
N LEU A 152 -2.59 -6.37 -3.89
CA LEU A 152 -2.26 -4.94 -3.95
C LEU A 152 -2.36 -4.30 -2.55
N TYR A 153 -3.45 -4.51 -1.83
CA TYR A 153 -3.64 -3.92 -0.50
C TYR A 153 -2.63 -4.47 0.52
N LYS A 154 -2.34 -5.79 0.50
CA LYS A 154 -1.26 -6.39 1.29
C LYS A 154 0.12 -5.81 0.94
N LYS A 155 0.42 -5.62 -0.35
CA LYS A 155 1.67 -4.99 -0.84
C LYS A 155 1.78 -3.52 -0.43
N MET A 156 0.66 -2.82 -0.28
CA MET A 156 0.56 -1.45 0.25
C MET A 156 0.44 -1.42 1.79
N SER A 157 0.76 -2.52 2.48
CA SER A 157 0.76 -2.66 3.94
C SER A 157 -0.59 -2.46 4.65
N PHE A 158 -1.71 -2.56 3.93
CA PHE A 158 -3.03 -2.65 4.58
C PHE A 158 -3.17 -4.02 5.24
N GLN A 159 -3.68 -4.02 6.48
CA GLN A 159 -3.95 -5.22 7.26
C GLN A 159 -5.36 -5.73 6.96
N CYS A 160 -5.50 -7.03 6.65
CA CYS A 160 -6.81 -7.69 6.56
C CYS A 160 -7.31 -7.99 7.98
N VAL A 161 -8.30 -7.24 8.46
CA VAL A 161 -8.73 -7.26 9.87
C VAL A 161 -10.03 -8.03 10.12
N ARG A 162 -10.92 -8.15 9.13
CA ARG A 162 -12.22 -8.83 9.28
C ARG A 162 -12.63 -9.47 7.95
N ARG A 163 -13.32 -10.62 8.00
CA ARG A 163 -14.11 -11.18 6.89
C ARG A 163 -15.58 -10.91 7.20
N LEU A 164 -16.30 -10.35 6.24
CA LEU A 164 -17.74 -10.07 6.34
C LEU A 164 -18.46 -11.02 5.39
N ASN A 165 -19.25 -11.93 5.97
CA ASN A 165 -19.93 -12.97 5.22
C ASN A 165 -21.13 -12.38 4.46
N ALA A 166 -21.35 -12.83 3.22
CA ALA A 166 -22.48 -12.45 2.35
C ALA A 166 -22.65 -10.94 2.06
N PHE A 167 -21.62 -10.13 2.34
CA PHE A 167 -21.62 -8.66 2.30
C PHE A 167 -22.02 -8.04 0.95
N TYR A 168 -21.58 -8.64 -0.17
CA TYR A 168 -21.95 -8.19 -1.51
C TYR A 168 -23.03 -9.09 -2.10
N PHE A 169 -24.06 -8.49 -2.70
CA PHE A 169 -25.06 -9.20 -3.49
C PHE A 169 -24.94 -8.79 -4.96
N ILE A 170 -24.58 -9.75 -5.83
CA ILE A 170 -24.25 -9.53 -7.24
C ILE A 170 -24.91 -10.64 -8.06
N ASN A 171 -25.69 -10.27 -9.08
CA ASN A 171 -26.33 -11.20 -10.03
C ASN A 171 -27.10 -12.36 -9.37
N GLY A 172 -27.78 -12.10 -8.25
CA GLY A 172 -28.55 -13.10 -7.51
C GLY A 172 -27.75 -13.92 -6.48
N GLN A 173 -26.44 -13.69 -6.37
CA GLN A 173 -25.55 -14.45 -5.48
C GLN A 173 -24.89 -13.54 -4.43
N HIS A 174 -24.77 -14.06 -3.20
CA HIS A 174 -24.01 -13.43 -2.12
C HIS A 174 -22.51 -13.80 -2.19
N TYR A 175 -21.67 -12.82 -1.86
CA TYR A 175 -20.22 -12.95 -1.81
C TYR A 175 -19.66 -12.26 -0.56
N ASP A 176 -18.66 -12.88 0.05
CA ASP A 176 -17.99 -12.31 1.22
C ASP A 176 -17.08 -11.14 0.84
N SER A 177 -16.83 -10.26 1.80
CA SER A 177 -15.89 -9.14 1.72
C SER A 177 -14.75 -9.32 2.73
N TYR A 178 -13.57 -8.80 2.41
CA TYR A 178 -12.50 -8.57 3.36
C TYR A 178 -12.38 -7.08 3.65
N LEU A 179 -12.38 -6.74 4.94
CA LEU A 179 -12.10 -5.41 5.44
C LEU A 179 -10.58 -5.23 5.59
N PHE A 180 -10.04 -4.20 4.94
CA PHE A 180 -8.63 -3.83 4.98
C PHE A 180 -8.43 -2.45 5.61
N VAL A 181 -7.44 -2.33 6.49
CA VAL A 181 -7.14 -1.09 7.26
C VAL A 181 -5.65 -0.75 7.21
N TYR A 182 -5.32 0.52 6.98
CA TYR A 182 -3.98 1.09 7.05
C TYR A 182 -3.99 2.27 8.04
N TYR A 183 -3.37 2.09 9.21
CA TYR A 183 -3.38 3.09 10.27
C TYR A 183 -2.42 4.26 9.97
N VAL A 184 -2.84 5.48 10.30
CA VAL A 184 -2.10 6.75 10.09
C VAL A 184 -2.12 7.63 11.32
N ASN A 185 -1.21 8.61 11.39
CA ASN A 185 -1.16 9.68 12.40
C ASN A 185 -1.33 9.16 13.85
N GLY A 186 -0.64 8.07 14.19
CA GLY A 186 -0.67 7.47 15.52
C GLY A 186 -1.85 6.55 15.84
N GLY A 187 -2.80 6.35 14.91
CA GLY A 187 -3.83 5.32 15.02
C GLY A 187 -3.25 3.92 15.16
N ARG A 188 -3.96 3.02 15.85
CA ARG A 188 -3.51 1.64 16.14
C ARG A 188 -4.69 0.69 16.27
N SER A 189 -4.44 -0.56 15.89
CA SER A 189 -5.32 -1.69 16.19
C SER A 189 -5.45 -1.92 17.71
N PRO A 190 -6.58 -2.48 18.20
CA PRO A 190 -6.71 -3.05 19.54
C PRO A 190 -5.72 -4.20 19.73
N CYS A 191 -4.50 -3.85 20.12
CA CYS A 191 -3.38 -4.79 20.32
C CYS A 191 -3.82 -6.10 20.99
N SER A 192 -3.60 -7.22 20.29
CA SER A 192 -3.49 -8.53 20.92
C SER A 192 -2.40 -8.47 22.01
N PRO A 193 -2.53 -9.21 23.13
CA PRO A 193 -1.50 -9.26 24.17
C PRO A 193 -0.09 -9.55 23.64
N LEU A 194 0.00 -10.27 22.52
CA LEU A 194 1.26 -10.60 21.84
C LEU A 194 2.02 -9.36 21.32
N GLU A 195 1.34 -8.30 20.87
CA GLU A 195 2.03 -7.07 20.43
C GLU A 195 2.64 -6.31 21.63
N LEU A 196 1.98 -6.35 22.78
CA LEU A 196 2.46 -5.75 24.02
C LEU A 196 3.68 -6.51 24.54
N ILE A 197 3.67 -7.85 24.42
CA ILE A 197 4.85 -8.70 24.64
C ILE A 197 5.96 -8.38 23.62
N MET A 198 5.65 -8.17 22.34
CA MET A 198 6.67 -7.79 21.33
C MET A 198 7.30 -6.41 21.62
N LEU A 199 6.52 -5.43 22.08
CA LEU A 199 7.04 -4.14 22.53
C LEU A 199 7.99 -4.31 23.73
N LEU A 200 7.60 -5.11 24.73
CA LEU A 200 8.45 -5.44 25.89
C LEU A 200 9.73 -6.17 25.46
N VAL A 201 9.65 -7.19 24.58
CA VAL A 201 10.81 -7.92 24.05
C VAL A 201 11.74 -7.00 23.25
N THR A 202 11.20 -6.04 22.52
CA THR A 202 12.00 -5.06 21.74
C THR A 202 12.71 -4.08 22.66
N TYR A 203 12.04 -3.62 23.73
CA TYR A 203 12.61 -2.78 24.78
C TYR A 203 13.69 -3.51 25.60
N VAL A 204 13.45 -4.78 25.97
CA VAL A 204 14.45 -5.62 26.65
C VAL A 204 15.66 -5.89 25.74
N LYS A 205 15.45 -6.15 24.44
CA LYS A 205 16.56 -6.31 23.47
C LYS A 205 17.38 -5.03 23.29
N SER A 206 16.76 -3.85 23.24
CA SER A 206 17.51 -2.58 23.14
C SER A 206 18.25 -2.25 24.44
N GLY A 207 17.63 -2.50 25.60
CA GLY A 207 18.27 -2.41 26.92
C GLY A 207 19.47 -3.35 27.07
N TYR A 208 19.32 -4.63 26.69
CA TYR A 208 20.41 -5.60 26.70
C TYR A 208 21.56 -5.20 25.76
N LYS A 209 21.24 -4.73 24.54
CA LYS A 209 22.25 -4.22 23.59
C LYS A 209 23.01 -3.01 24.15
N LEU A 210 22.33 -2.11 24.88
CA LEU A 210 22.96 -0.98 25.56
C LEU A 210 23.89 -1.46 26.69
N VAL A 211 23.46 -2.39 27.54
CA VAL A 211 24.28 -2.95 28.63
C VAL A 211 25.50 -3.70 28.08
N ALA A 212 25.32 -4.55 27.07
CA ALA A 212 26.40 -5.25 26.39
C ALA A 212 27.44 -4.26 25.80
N SER A 213 27.00 -3.17 25.17
CA SER A 213 27.91 -2.14 24.63
C SER A 213 28.69 -1.37 25.71
N ARG A 214 28.17 -1.32 26.96
CA ARG A 214 28.88 -0.75 28.11
C ARG A 214 29.86 -1.74 28.74
N LEU A 215 29.53 -3.04 28.74
CA LEU A 215 30.43 -4.10 29.19
C LEU A 215 31.65 -4.20 28.27
N TRP A 216 31.45 -4.27 26.95
CA TRP A 216 32.54 -4.36 25.97
C TRP A 216 33.52 -3.18 26.10
N LYS A 217 33.00 -1.95 26.19
CA LYS A 217 33.80 -0.73 26.43
C LYS A 217 34.55 -0.70 27.76
N ASN A 218 34.19 -1.55 28.73
CA ASN A 218 34.95 -1.70 29.98
C ASN A 218 36.01 -2.81 29.88
N GLU A 219 35.85 -3.81 29.02
CA GLU A 219 36.87 -4.83 28.75
C GLU A 219 38.00 -4.29 27.87
N ASP A 220 37.68 -3.55 26.80
CA ASP A 220 38.67 -2.82 25.99
C ASP A 220 39.56 -1.91 26.87
N LYS A 221 38.94 -1.31 27.90
CA LYS A 221 39.59 -0.41 28.87
C LYS A 221 40.38 -1.15 29.97
N LYS A 222 40.19 -2.46 30.13
CA LYS A 222 41.05 -3.32 30.97
C LYS A 222 42.29 -3.79 30.21
N PHE A 223 42.16 -4.13 28.92
CA PHE A 223 43.27 -4.65 28.10
C PHE A 223 44.35 -3.59 27.78
N SER A 224 44.07 -2.30 27.94
CA SER A 224 44.98 -1.22 27.53
C SER A 224 46.11 -0.89 28.53
N LYS A 225 46.58 -1.82 29.37
CA LYS A 225 47.65 -1.56 30.38
C LYS A 225 48.69 -2.68 30.53
N TRP A 226 49.96 -2.25 30.58
CA TRP A 226 51.21 -3.02 30.76
C TRP A 226 51.77 -3.73 29.48
N PRO A 227 53.08 -4.12 29.43
CA PRO A 227 54.10 -3.35 28.70
C PRO A 227 54.58 -3.93 27.36
N LYS A 228 55.32 -3.10 26.62
CA LYS A 228 56.23 -3.54 25.54
C LYS A 228 57.40 -4.36 26.09
N CYS A 229 57.81 -5.39 25.35
CA CYS A 229 59.17 -5.94 25.37
C CYS A 229 59.69 -6.09 23.92
N LYS A 230 60.90 -6.62 23.74
CA LYS A 230 61.82 -6.32 22.62
C LYS A 230 61.67 -7.13 21.32
N GLU A 231 62.40 -6.65 20.31
CA GLU A 231 62.48 -7.10 18.92
C GLU A 231 62.97 -8.55 18.74
N SER A 232 62.57 -9.21 17.64
CA SER A 232 63.51 -9.62 16.55
C SER A 232 62.84 -10.46 15.45
N GLY A 233 63.28 -10.27 14.19
CA GLY A 233 63.50 -11.39 13.25
C GLY A 233 62.46 -11.73 12.15
N SER A 234 62.91 -11.51 10.91
CA SER A 234 62.77 -12.42 9.73
C SER A 234 61.44 -12.70 8.99
N LEU A 235 61.47 -12.28 7.71
CA LEU A 235 61.12 -13.02 6.47
C LEU A 235 59.66 -13.22 5.99
N LEU A 236 59.56 -13.34 4.66
CA LEU A 236 58.40 -13.57 3.77
C LEU A 236 58.46 -15.06 3.26
N PRO A 237 57.66 -15.57 2.28
CA PRO A 237 56.55 -14.99 1.49
C PRO A 237 55.32 -15.95 1.24
N MET A 238 54.43 -15.58 0.31
CA MET A 238 53.50 -16.46 -0.46
C MET A 238 52.31 -17.10 0.31
N THR A 239 51.25 -17.66 -0.32
CA THR A 239 50.95 -17.93 -1.76
C THR A 239 49.48 -17.62 -2.15
N GLN A 240 49.08 -17.96 -3.39
CA GLN A 240 47.80 -17.66 -4.05
C GLN A 240 46.78 -18.82 -3.95
N ASN A 241 45.46 -18.53 -3.99
CA ASN A 241 44.51 -18.91 -5.08
C ASN A 241 43.01 -18.76 -4.63
N LYS A 242 41.95 -19.03 -5.43
CA LYS A 242 41.50 -18.63 -6.79
C LYS A 242 40.33 -19.56 -7.23
N ARG A 243 39.28 -19.03 -7.88
CA ARG A 243 38.27 -19.74 -8.74
C ARG A 243 37.21 -20.69 -8.08
N ILE A 244 36.06 -21.04 -8.71
CA ILE A 244 35.12 -20.33 -9.66
C ILE A 244 33.83 -21.17 -9.95
N LEU A 245 32.72 -20.51 -10.36
CA LEU A 245 31.50 -21.07 -11.05
C LEU A 245 30.65 -22.13 -10.27
N ILE A 246 29.46 -22.61 -10.69
CA ILE A 246 28.69 -22.64 -11.98
C ILE A 246 27.17 -22.35 -11.77
N ALA A 247 26.45 -22.04 -12.85
CA ALA A 247 24.96 -21.97 -13.02
C ALA A 247 24.29 -23.38 -12.98
N ASP A 248 23.01 -23.66 -13.32
CA ASP A 248 21.83 -22.92 -13.85
C ASP A 248 20.53 -23.66 -13.37
N GLY A 249 19.28 -23.57 -13.87
CA GLY A 249 18.66 -22.88 -15.02
C GLY A 249 17.21 -23.33 -15.31
N GLY A 250 16.40 -22.50 -16.01
CA GLY A 250 15.05 -22.83 -16.53
C GLY A 250 13.86 -22.80 -15.53
N GLY A 251 12.58 -22.73 -15.94
CA GLY A 251 12.00 -22.51 -17.29
C GLY A 251 10.48 -22.81 -17.37
N GLY A 252 9.69 -22.00 -18.12
CA GLY A 252 8.21 -22.10 -18.24
C GLY A 252 7.47 -21.50 -17.03
N GLY A 253 6.30 -20.84 -17.11
CA GLY A 253 5.16 -20.93 -18.05
C GLY A 253 3.90 -21.25 -17.21
N GLY A 254 2.68 -20.79 -17.47
CA GLY A 254 2.13 -19.86 -18.45
C GLY A 254 0.59 -19.99 -18.39
N GLY A 255 -0.14 -18.93 -18.02
CA GLY A 255 -1.59 -19.04 -17.79
C GLY A 255 -2.25 -17.67 -17.59
N GLY A 256 -3.06 -17.26 -18.57
CA GLY A 256 -3.80 -16.00 -18.51
C GLY A 256 -5.18 -16.18 -17.88
N GLY A 257 -5.52 -15.31 -16.93
CA GLY A 257 -6.89 -15.10 -16.47
C GLY A 257 -7.14 -13.59 -16.37
N GLY A 258 -8.20 -13.10 -17.02
CA GLY A 258 -8.61 -11.70 -16.90
C GLY A 258 -9.02 -11.42 -15.45
N GLN A 259 -8.23 -10.62 -14.75
CA GLN A 259 -8.39 -10.40 -13.31
C GLN A 259 -8.40 -8.90 -13.00
N PHE A 260 -9.44 -8.48 -12.29
CA PHE A 260 -9.79 -7.08 -12.09
C PHE A 260 -8.90 -6.40 -11.05
N ILE A 261 -8.52 -5.14 -11.34
CA ILE A 261 -7.56 -4.26 -10.64
C ILE A 261 -6.08 -4.61 -10.88
#